data_AF-A0A971RDC0-F1
#
_entry.id   AF-A0A971RDC0-F1
#
_cell.length_a   1.000
_cell.length_b   1.000
_cell.length_c   1.000
_cell.angle_alpha   90.00
_cell.angle_beta   90.00
_cell.angle_gamma   90.00
#
_symmetry.space_group_name_H-M   'P 1'
#
loop_
_entity.id
_entity.type
_entity.pdbx_description
1 polymer ?
#
loop_
_entity_poly.entity_id
_entity_poly.type
_entity_poly.pdbx_seq_one_letter_code
_entity_poly.pdbx_strand_id
1 'polypeptide(L)'
;MIYSHLFARQPDRRVRAGLIGAGSFGRAIVTQSPLIRRLDLCAVADIRLEAARSAVADAGYTADQIALCSTRAQALAALETGHVVVTDDALLLMDLPLEVIATATRVPEAAALYAREAIARGKHVVMIDKEADAVVGPVLHRRALAAGLVYTTDDGDQPGLLAGLVGWARELGMEVLCGGDLRSARLDAAQGVVSRGGRSVRVPPELRWVLEPAAGQGLARTMRARQELLAPLAVDDTLGDPVCHMAVAANNTGLLPERPVGHRVTARITELPAVYCPVEEGGILEGRGVLDVAYALHGRDDPHGGGGVFIVVANADPVSRAIMVDKGLHANPSGTAMLAYRPFHLCGAETAMSILCAGLLGVPTGGSDLRPRVDMLAVSTVDVAAGESISSPGGLSYDRRYRASLAPAQALGPGRPVPFFMLGGLRAAQPIPAGSVITWEMVERPAGAALWELRQEQDRIFFTKEH
;
A
#
# COMPACT_ATOMS: atom_id res chain seq x y z
N MET A 1 15.10 15.10 -5.48
CA MET A 1 15.30 14.59 -6.86
C MET A 1 14.51 15.47 -7.81
N ILE A 2 15.09 15.89 -8.95
CA ILE A 2 14.38 16.72 -9.95
C ILE A 2 14.01 15.82 -11.13
N TYR A 3 12.75 15.37 -11.19
CA TYR A 3 12.29 14.42 -12.22
C TYR A 3 12.52 14.93 -13.65
N SER A 4 12.39 16.23 -13.89
CA SER A 4 12.63 16.82 -15.21
C SER A 4 14.07 16.59 -15.70
N HIS A 5 15.07 16.64 -14.83
CA HIS A 5 16.47 16.34 -15.19
C HIS A 5 16.68 14.86 -15.48
N LEU A 6 16.03 13.97 -14.73
CA LEU A 6 16.13 12.53 -14.97
C LEU A 6 15.49 12.15 -16.30
N PHE A 7 14.27 12.62 -16.54
CA PHE A 7 13.55 12.32 -17.78
C PHE A 7 14.12 13.06 -19.00
N ALA A 8 14.85 14.17 -18.81
CA ALA A 8 15.58 14.84 -19.90
C ALA A 8 16.69 13.99 -20.52
N ARG A 9 17.12 12.89 -19.87
CA ARG A 9 18.00 11.88 -20.47
C ARG A 9 17.34 11.13 -21.62
N GLN A 10 16.01 11.22 -21.75
CA GLN A 10 15.19 10.62 -22.80
C GLN A 10 14.21 11.67 -23.34
N PRO A 11 14.71 12.77 -23.95
CA PRO A 11 13.95 14.01 -24.14
C PRO A 11 12.69 13.85 -25.01
N ASP A 12 12.77 13.04 -26.07
CA ASP A 12 11.70 12.86 -27.06
C ASP A 12 10.89 11.57 -26.86
N ARG A 13 11.22 10.75 -25.86
CA ARG A 13 10.51 9.49 -25.61
C ARG A 13 9.23 9.73 -24.80
N ARG A 14 8.17 9.08 -25.26
CA ARG A 14 6.92 8.87 -24.52
C ARG A 14 6.82 7.40 -24.15
N VAL A 15 6.45 7.11 -22.91
CA VAL A 15 6.23 5.74 -22.44
C VAL A 15 4.84 5.31 -22.87
N ARG A 16 4.76 4.24 -23.66
CA ARG A 16 3.47 3.60 -23.99
C ARG A 16 3.07 2.67 -22.86
N ALA A 17 1.96 2.97 -22.20
CA ALA A 17 1.50 2.24 -21.03
C ALA A 17 0.06 1.74 -21.19
N GLY A 18 -0.24 0.62 -20.53
CA GLY A 18 -1.58 0.10 -20.37
C GLY A 18 -2.01 0.10 -18.91
N LEU A 19 -3.29 0.34 -18.66
CA LEU A 19 -3.91 0.22 -17.34
C LEU A 19 -4.92 -0.92 -17.33
N ILE A 20 -4.89 -1.76 -16.30
CA ILE A 20 -5.88 -2.80 -16.04
C ILE A 20 -6.63 -2.46 -14.75
N GLY A 21 -7.91 -2.14 -14.86
CA GLY A 21 -8.78 -1.69 -13.77
C GLY A 21 -9.03 -0.18 -13.83
N ALA A 22 -10.27 0.21 -14.16
CA ALA A 22 -10.73 1.59 -14.32
C ALA A 22 -11.63 2.04 -13.15
N GLY A 23 -11.42 1.45 -11.95
CA GLY A 23 -12.05 1.89 -10.70
C GLY A 23 -11.59 3.30 -10.28
N SER A 24 -11.90 3.73 -9.05
CA SER A 24 -11.58 5.09 -8.57
C SER A 24 -10.09 5.44 -8.70
N PHE A 25 -9.20 4.52 -8.30
CA PHE A 25 -7.75 4.71 -8.40
C PHE A 25 -7.28 4.76 -9.86
N GLY A 26 -7.68 3.78 -10.66
CA GLY A 26 -7.35 3.71 -12.09
C GLY A 26 -7.87 4.91 -12.88
N ARG A 27 -9.09 5.37 -12.61
CA ARG A 27 -9.68 6.57 -13.22
C ARG A 27 -8.81 7.80 -12.98
N ALA A 28 -8.22 7.96 -11.78
CA ALA A 28 -7.30 9.06 -11.51
C ALA A 28 -6.02 9.00 -12.36
N ILE A 29 -5.52 7.80 -12.70
CA ILE A 29 -4.41 7.63 -13.64
C ILE A 29 -4.85 8.06 -15.04
N VAL A 30 -6.01 7.56 -15.50
CA VAL A 30 -6.53 7.83 -16.84
C VAL A 30 -6.77 9.33 -17.05
N THR A 31 -7.46 10.00 -16.11
CA THR A 31 -7.80 11.42 -16.24
C THR A 31 -6.59 12.34 -16.13
N GLN A 32 -5.55 11.94 -15.38
CA GLN A 32 -4.32 12.72 -15.29
C GLN A 32 -3.41 12.52 -16.51
N SER A 33 -3.47 11.35 -17.16
CA SER A 33 -2.51 10.94 -18.20
C SER A 33 -2.35 11.92 -19.38
N PRO A 34 -3.41 12.58 -19.93
CA PRO A 34 -3.25 13.48 -21.08
C PRO A 34 -2.45 14.75 -20.75
N LEU A 35 -2.39 15.11 -19.48
CA LEU A 35 -1.64 16.26 -18.98
C LEU A 35 -0.14 15.96 -18.83
N ILE A 36 0.26 14.69 -18.94
CA ILE A 36 1.63 14.23 -18.72
C ILE A 36 2.30 14.01 -20.08
N ARG A 37 3.07 15.00 -20.52
CA ARG A 37 3.75 15.03 -21.85
C ARG A 37 4.48 13.73 -22.23
N ARG A 38 5.10 13.06 -21.26
CA ARG A 38 5.96 11.87 -21.47
C ARG A 38 5.20 10.55 -21.37
N LEU A 39 3.90 10.60 -21.08
CA LEU A 39 3.07 9.42 -20.96
C LEU A 39 2.15 9.30 -22.18
N ASP A 40 2.02 8.08 -22.66
CA ASP A 40 1.04 7.69 -23.67
C ASP A 40 0.25 6.49 -23.10
N LEU A 41 -0.77 6.79 -22.30
CA LEU A 41 -1.66 5.77 -21.72
C LEU A 41 -2.71 5.37 -22.76
N CYS A 42 -2.30 4.52 -23.70
CA CYS A 42 -3.04 4.26 -24.93
C CYS A 42 -3.91 2.98 -24.87
N ALA A 43 -3.93 2.26 -23.75
CA ALA A 43 -4.78 1.09 -23.57
C ALA A 43 -5.35 1.00 -22.14
N VAL A 44 -6.66 0.80 -22.02
CA VAL A 44 -7.36 0.63 -20.73
C VAL A 44 -8.24 -0.60 -20.80
N ALA A 45 -8.02 -1.55 -19.88
CA ALA A 45 -8.84 -2.74 -19.73
C ALA A 45 -9.64 -2.69 -18.43
N ASP A 46 -10.91 -3.06 -18.47
CA ASP A 46 -11.73 -3.31 -17.28
C ASP A 46 -12.80 -4.35 -17.63
N ILE A 47 -13.03 -5.33 -16.75
CA ILE A 47 -14.08 -6.35 -16.92
C ILE A 47 -15.47 -5.72 -17.16
N ARG A 48 -15.67 -4.47 -16.74
CA ARG A 48 -16.80 -3.63 -17.12
C ARG A 48 -16.33 -2.62 -18.15
N LEU A 49 -16.52 -2.97 -19.43
CA LEU A 49 -16.12 -2.15 -20.57
C LEU A 49 -16.54 -0.66 -20.45
N GLU A 50 -17.75 -0.42 -19.92
CA GLU A 50 -18.28 0.93 -19.71
C GLU A 50 -17.50 1.74 -18.67
N ALA A 51 -16.93 1.09 -17.64
CA ALA A 51 -16.09 1.78 -16.66
C ALA A 51 -14.80 2.30 -17.31
N ALA A 52 -14.15 1.47 -18.13
CA ALA A 52 -12.98 1.88 -18.91
C ALA A 52 -13.32 2.99 -19.91
N ARG A 53 -14.40 2.83 -20.68
CA ARG A 53 -14.87 3.84 -21.64
C ARG A 53 -15.18 5.18 -20.96
N SER A 54 -15.87 5.15 -19.82
CA SER A 54 -16.19 6.36 -19.05
C SER A 54 -14.94 7.02 -18.48
N ALA A 55 -13.96 6.26 -17.97
CA ALA A 55 -12.72 6.83 -17.47
C ALA A 55 -11.92 7.54 -18.58
N VAL A 56 -11.88 6.96 -19.78
CA VAL A 56 -11.21 7.58 -20.95
C VAL A 56 -11.99 8.81 -21.43
N ALA A 57 -13.33 8.78 -21.45
CA ALA A 57 -14.14 9.94 -21.78
C ALA A 57 -13.93 11.10 -20.78
N ASP A 58 -13.85 10.81 -19.48
CA ASP A 58 -13.55 11.80 -18.43
C ASP A 58 -12.17 12.45 -18.59
N ALA A 59 -11.22 11.75 -19.22
CA ALA A 59 -9.91 12.29 -19.54
C ALA A 59 -9.94 13.28 -20.73
N GLY A 60 -11.11 13.47 -21.35
CA GLY A 60 -11.34 14.44 -22.42
C GLY A 60 -11.28 13.86 -23.83
N TYR A 61 -11.16 12.53 -23.98
CA TYR A 61 -11.21 11.88 -25.30
C TYR A 61 -12.65 11.84 -25.83
N THR A 62 -12.82 12.16 -27.11
CA THR A 62 -14.12 12.06 -27.79
C THR A 62 -14.44 10.62 -28.17
N ALA A 63 -15.71 10.33 -28.50
CA ALA A 63 -16.13 8.98 -28.86
C ALA A 63 -15.39 8.43 -30.09
N ASP A 64 -15.02 9.29 -31.04
CA ASP A 64 -14.22 8.95 -32.22
C ASP A 64 -12.73 8.77 -31.92
N GLN A 65 -12.25 9.06 -30.70
CA GLN A 65 -10.87 8.80 -30.26
C GLN A 65 -10.75 7.50 -29.43
N ILE A 66 -11.87 6.82 -29.17
CA ILE A 66 -11.94 5.61 -28.33
C ILE A 66 -12.29 4.42 -29.21
N ALA A 67 -11.44 3.39 -29.20
CA ALA A 67 -11.66 2.16 -29.94
C ALA A 67 -11.99 1.00 -29.00
N LEU A 68 -13.22 0.50 -29.05
CA LEU A 68 -13.61 -0.74 -28.36
C LEU A 68 -13.05 -1.93 -29.14
N CYS A 69 -12.15 -2.69 -28.51
CA CYS A 69 -11.41 -3.77 -29.17
C CYS A 69 -11.60 -5.09 -28.43
N SER A 70 -11.88 -6.17 -29.16
CA SER A 70 -11.96 -7.54 -28.63
C SER A 70 -10.90 -8.47 -29.23
N THR A 71 -10.08 -7.96 -30.15
CA THR A 71 -9.03 -8.73 -30.82
C THR A 71 -7.74 -7.93 -30.94
N ARG A 72 -6.62 -8.64 -31.04
CA ARG A 72 -5.30 -8.04 -31.24
C ARG A 72 -5.22 -7.19 -32.50
N ALA A 73 -5.82 -7.66 -33.59
CA ALA A 73 -5.81 -6.94 -34.87
C ALA A 73 -6.52 -5.58 -34.76
N GLN A 74 -7.69 -5.53 -34.12
CA GLN A 74 -8.42 -4.28 -33.88
C GLN A 74 -7.64 -3.33 -33.00
N ALA A 75 -7.08 -3.84 -31.89
CA ALA A 75 -6.31 -3.01 -30.97
C ALA A 75 -5.05 -2.42 -31.62
N LEU A 76 -4.34 -3.18 -32.45
CA LEU A 76 -3.19 -2.66 -33.20
C LEU A 76 -3.59 -1.58 -34.20
N ALA A 77 -4.64 -1.80 -34.99
CA ALA A 77 -5.14 -0.80 -35.95
C ALA A 77 -5.60 0.50 -35.26
N ALA A 78 -6.21 0.38 -34.07
CA ALA A 78 -6.59 1.53 -33.24
C ALA A 78 -5.37 2.31 -32.76
N LEU A 79 -4.34 1.63 -32.26
CA LEU A 79 -3.09 2.27 -31.81
C LEU A 79 -2.34 2.96 -32.97
N GLU A 80 -2.33 2.36 -34.17
CA GLU A 80 -1.73 2.94 -35.38
C GLU A 80 -2.39 4.27 -35.78
N THR A 81 -3.69 4.38 -35.54
CA THR A 81 -4.49 5.58 -35.84
C THR A 81 -4.60 6.56 -34.66
N GLY A 82 -3.91 6.28 -33.55
CA GLY A 82 -3.86 7.16 -32.38
C GLY A 82 -5.09 7.10 -31.46
N HIS A 83 -5.94 6.09 -31.62
CA HIS A 83 -7.09 5.88 -30.73
C HIS A 83 -6.64 5.21 -29.42
N VAL A 84 -7.35 5.53 -28.34
CA VAL A 84 -7.20 4.81 -27.06
C VAL A 84 -7.94 3.49 -27.17
N VAL A 85 -7.22 2.39 -26.95
CA VAL A 85 -7.80 1.05 -26.92
C VAL A 85 -8.55 0.85 -25.60
N VAL A 86 -9.82 0.46 -25.69
CA VAL A 86 -10.64 0.06 -24.55
C VAL A 86 -11.12 -1.37 -24.77
N THR A 87 -10.94 -2.23 -23.76
CA THR A 87 -11.29 -3.66 -23.85
C THR A 87 -11.75 -4.21 -22.50
N ASP A 88 -12.47 -5.32 -22.51
CA ASP A 88 -12.81 -6.11 -21.34
C ASP A 88 -11.88 -7.32 -21.14
N ASP A 89 -10.99 -7.59 -22.10
CA ASP A 89 -9.94 -8.60 -21.99
C ASP A 89 -8.58 -7.95 -21.66
N ALA A 90 -8.19 -8.01 -20.39
CA ALA A 90 -6.91 -7.47 -19.93
C ALA A 90 -5.68 -8.21 -20.49
N LEU A 91 -5.79 -9.49 -20.87
CA LEU A 91 -4.66 -10.22 -21.46
C LEU A 91 -4.31 -9.71 -22.85
N LEU A 92 -5.28 -9.10 -23.55
CA LEU A 92 -5.06 -8.44 -24.84
C LEU A 92 -3.91 -7.42 -24.78
N LEU A 93 -3.79 -6.67 -23.67
CA LEU A 93 -2.75 -5.65 -23.48
C LEU A 93 -1.33 -6.24 -23.53
N MET A 94 -1.16 -7.52 -23.18
CA MET A 94 0.14 -8.18 -23.17
C MET A 94 0.74 -8.35 -24.57
N ASP A 95 -0.12 -8.39 -25.60
CA ASP A 95 0.27 -8.56 -26.99
C ASP A 95 0.38 -7.23 -27.78
N LEU A 96 0.12 -6.10 -27.11
CA LEU A 96 0.24 -4.76 -27.66
C LEU A 96 1.66 -4.19 -27.47
N PRO A 97 2.09 -3.21 -28.30
CA PRO A 97 3.38 -2.55 -28.18
C PRO A 97 3.42 -1.54 -27.02
N LEU A 98 3.15 -2.03 -25.81
CA LEU A 98 3.20 -1.33 -24.53
C LEU A 98 4.48 -1.71 -23.78
N GLU A 99 5.10 -0.73 -23.13
CA GLU A 99 6.31 -0.88 -22.32
C GLU A 99 5.99 -1.19 -20.85
N VAL A 100 4.90 -0.60 -20.33
CA VAL A 100 4.52 -0.69 -18.92
C VAL A 100 3.06 -1.12 -18.78
N ILE A 101 2.78 -2.04 -17.86
CA ILE A 101 1.44 -2.40 -17.41
C ILE A 101 1.26 -1.95 -15.96
N ALA A 102 0.22 -1.17 -15.70
CA ALA A 102 -0.23 -0.83 -14.36
C ALA A 102 -1.49 -1.64 -14.00
N THR A 103 -1.51 -2.28 -12.82
CA THR A 103 -2.65 -3.10 -12.39
C THR A 103 -3.35 -2.46 -11.18
N ALA A 104 -4.66 -2.20 -11.28
CA ALA A 104 -5.52 -1.57 -10.28
C ALA A 104 -6.90 -2.25 -10.20
N THR A 105 -6.90 -3.58 -10.20
CA THR A 105 -8.10 -4.44 -10.29
C THR A 105 -8.84 -4.63 -8.97
N ARG A 106 -8.12 -4.53 -7.85
CA ARG A 106 -8.49 -4.96 -6.50
C ARG A 106 -8.80 -6.46 -6.38
N VAL A 107 -8.34 -7.26 -7.34
CA VAL A 107 -8.54 -8.72 -7.37
C VAL A 107 -7.17 -9.39 -7.37
N PRO A 108 -6.70 -9.92 -6.23
CA PRO A 108 -5.34 -10.43 -6.07
C PRO A 108 -4.94 -11.47 -7.13
N GLU A 109 -5.83 -12.41 -7.40
CA GLU A 109 -5.63 -13.46 -8.41
C GLU A 109 -5.44 -12.89 -9.82
N ALA A 110 -6.28 -11.93 -10.22
CA ALA A 110 -6.20 -11.30 -11.52
C ALA A 110 -4.93 -10.45 -11.65
N ALA A 111 -4.60 -9.65 -10.64
CA ALA A 111 -3.38 -8.84 -10.61
C ALA A 111 -2.10 -9.70 -10.70
N ALA A 112 -2.06 -10.82 -9.96
CA ALA A 112 -0.96 -11.77 -10.01
C ALA A 112 -0.80 -12.41 -11.40
N LEU A 113 -1.92 -12.82 -12.03
CA LEU A 113 -1.93 -13.31 -13.41
C LEU A 113 -1.41 -12.24 -14.38
N TYR A 114 -1.97 -11.04 -14.37
CA TYR A 114 -1.59 -10.00 -15.33
C TYR A 114 -0.14 -9.55 -15.16
N ALA A 115 0.36 -9.44 -13.93
CA ALA A 115 1.77 -9.13 -13.69
C ALA A 115 2.69 -10.25 -14.19
N ARG A 116 2.33 -11.52 -13.97
CA ARG A 116 3.07 -12.68 -14.49
C ARG A 116 3.17 -12.63 -16.01
N GLU A 117 2.04 -12.46 -16.69
CA GLU A 117 2.00 -12.42 -18.15
C GLU A 117 2.69 -11.18 -18.72
N ALA A 118 2.56 -10.02 -18.07
CA ALA A 118 3.27 -8.80 -18.46
C ALA A 118 4.79 -9.00 -18.44
N ILE A 119 5.33 -9.56 -17.35
CA ILE A 119 6.76 -9.86 -17.23
C ILE A 119 7.18 -10.88 -18.30
N ALA A 120 6.40 -11.95 -18.52
CA ALA A 120 6.69 -12.96 -19.53
C ALA A 120 6.70 -12.39 -20.97
N ARG A 121 5.98 -11.28 -21.21
CA ARG A 121 5.93 -10.57 -22.48
C ARG A 121 6.85 -9.35 -22.55
N GLY A 122 7.81 -9.23 -21.64
CA GLY A 122 8.83 -8.18 -21.70
C GLY A 122 8.35 -6.80 -21.26
N LYS A 123 7.33 -6.73 -20.39
CA LYS A 123 6.75 -5.46 -19.93
C LYS A 123 7.11 -5.18 -18.48
N HIS A 124 7.39 -3.91 -18.18
CA HIS A 124 7.49 -3.45 -16.80
C HIS A 124 6.11 -3.51 -16.11
N VAL A 125 6.11 -3.67 -14.79
CA VAL A 125 4.90 -3.74 -13.97
C VAL A 125 4.92 -2.67 -12.88
N VAL A 126 3.86 -1.86 -12.84
CA VAL A 126 3.54 -0.99 -11.71
C VAL A 126 2.37 -1.62 -10.96
N MET A 127 2.63 -2.12 -9.76
CA MET A 127 1.65 -2.83 -8.95
C MET A 127 0.95 -1.84 -8.01
N ILE A 128 -0.32 -1.55 -8.31
CA ILE A 128 -1.22 -0.76 -7.42
C ILE A 128 -2.09 -1.70 -6.59
N ASP A 129 -2.29 -2.94 -7.06
CA ASP A 129 -3.00 -4.00 -6.33
C ASP A 129 -2.17 -4.47 -5.12
N LYS A 130 -2.19 -3.68 -4.06
CA LYS A 130 -1.51 -3.96 -2.78
C LYS A 130 -1.84 -5.33 -2.21
N GLU A 131 -3.05 -5.83 -2.46
CA GLU A 131 -3.49 -7.14 -2.00
C GLU A 131 -2.70 -8.27 -2.69
N ALA A 132 -2.35 -8.12 -3.97
CA ALA A 132 -1.46 -9.04 -4.68
C ALA A 132 0.01 -8.81 -4.27
N ASP A 133 0.44 -7.55 -4.17
CA ASP A 133 1.80 -7.18 -3.76
C ASP A 133 2.17 -7.78 -2.39
N ALA A 134 1.24 -7.71 -1.43
CA ALA A 134 1.41 -8.28 -0.10
C ALA A 134 1.65 -9.80 -0.09
N VAL A 135 1.18 -10.53 -1.11
CA VAL A 135 1.30 -12.00 -1.18
C VAL A 135 2.46 -12.44 -2.08
N VAL A 136 2.59 -11.85 -3.27
CA VAL A 136 3.49 -12.32 -4.35
C VAL A 136 4.37 -11.22 -4.95
N GLY A 137 4.38 -10.01 -4.39
CA GLY A 137 5.24 -8.92 -4.84
C GLY A 137 6.73 -9.29 -4.89
N PRO A 138 7.31 -9.90 -3.85
CA PRO A 138 8.72 -10.30 -3.84
C PRO A 138 9.12 -11.27 -4.97
N VAL A 139 8.30 -12.27 -5.30
CA VAL A 139 8.59 -13.19 -6.42
C VAL A 139 8.42 -12.52 -7.78
N LEU A 140 7.40 -11.67 -7.95
CA LEU A 140 7.21 -10.90 -9.18
C LEU A 140 8.37 -9.93 -9.42
N HIS A 141 8.86 -9.29 -8.35
CA HIS A 141 10.05 -8.45 -8.38
C HIS A 141 11.28 -9.22 -8.84
N ARG A 142 11.52 -10.41 -8.26
CA ARG A 142 12.65 -11.27 -8.67
C ARG A 142 12.54 -11.72 -10.12
N ARG A 143 11.34 -12.05 -10.60
CA ARG A 143 11.09 -12.41 -12.00
C ARG A 143 11.36 -11.24 -12.95
N ALA A 144 10.87 -10.05 -12.63
CA ALA A 144 11.12 -8.85 -13.42
C ALA A 144 12.62 -8.56 -13.50
N LEU A 145 13.32 -8.59 -12.37
CA LEU A 145 14.77 -8.36 -12.32
C LEU A 145 15.54 -9.38 -13.19
N ALA A 146 15.18 -10.66 -13.11
CA ALA A 146 15.80 -11.72 -13.93
C ALA A 146 15.56 -11.54 -15.44
N ALA A 147 14.45 -10.88 -15.82
CA ALA A 147 14.12 -10.54 -17.20
C ALA A 147 14.69 -9.17 -17.65
N GLY A 148 15.44 -8.46 -16.79
CA GLY A 148 15.91 -7.10 -17.08
C GLY A 148 14.79 -6.04 -17.09
N LEU A 149 13.68 -6.32 -16.42
CA LEU A 149 12.49 -5.49 -16.32
C LEU A 149 12.36 -4.88 -14.92
N VAL A 150 11.38 -4.01 -14.77
CA VAL A 150 11.05 -3.32 -13.51
C VAL A 150 9.72 -3.84 -13.03
N TYR A 151 9.69 -4.24 -11.77
CA TYR A 151 8.47 -4.37 -10.97
C TYR A 151 8.59 -3.38 -9.82
N THR A 152 7.54 -2.61 -9.58
CA THR A 152 7.52 -1.63 -8.49
C THR A 152 6.14 -1.56 -7.85
N THR A 153 6.09 -1.53 -6.51
CA THR A 153 4.99 -0.93 -5.77
C THR A 153 4.89 0.54 -6.19
N ASP A 154 3.67 1.06 -6.36
CA ASP A 154 3.48 2.38 -6.94
C ASP A 154 3.67 3.53 -5.93
N ASP A 155 4.16 4.66 -6.41
CA ASP A 155 4.31 5.90 -5.63
C ASP A 155 2.97 6.61 -5.36
N GLY A 156 1.85 6.09 -5.87
CA GLY A 156 0.51 6.64 -5.67
C GLY A 156 -0.12 6.29 -4.32
N ASP A 157 0.27 5.17 -3.73
CA ASP A 157 -0.27 4.67 -2.47
C ASP A 157 0.76 4.76 -1.33
N GLN A 158 0.29 4.66 -0.08
CA GLN A 158 1.16 4.86 1.10
C GLN A 158 2.40 3.95 1.14
N PRO A 159 2.34 2.65 0.79
CA PRO A 159 3.51 1.79 0.89
C PRO A 159 4.68 2.23 0.01
N GLY A 160 4.42 2.66 -1.24
CA GLY A 160 5.47 3.17 -2.13
C GLY A 160 6.06 4.49 -1.65
N LEU A 161 5.20 5.41 -1.21
CA LEU A 161 5.62 6.69 -0.62
C LEU A 161 6.46 6.51 0.64
N LEU A 162 6.07 5.58 1.50
CA LEU A 162 6.83 5.25 2.69
C LEU A 162 8.19 4.65 2.32
N ALA A 163 8.24 3.77 1.32
CA ALA A 163 9.50 3.21 0.82
C ALA A 163 10.44 4.30 0.31
N GLY A 164 9.93 5.26 -0.46
CA GLY A 164 10.71 6.43 -0.89
C GLY A 164 11.22 7.29 0.27
N LEU A 165 10.36 7.56 1.26
CA LEU A 165 10.72 8.37 2.43
C LEU A 165 11.75 7.68 3.33
N VAL A 166 11.62 6.37 3.55
CA VAL A 166 12.57 5.53 4.28
C VAL A 166 13.90 5.43 3.52
N GLY A 167 13.85 5.22 2.20
CA GLY A 167 15.04 5.19 1.35
C GLY A 167 15.82 6.50 1.42
N TRP A 168 15.14 7.63 1.24
CA TRP A 168 15.73 8.96 1.38
C TRP A 168 16.41 9.17 2.74
N ALA A 169 15.76 8.79 3.83
CA ALA A 169 16.31 8.94 5.17
C ALA A 169 17.61 8.15 5.36
N ARG A 170 17.63 6.90 4.89
CA ARG A 170 18.80 6.02 4.96
C ARG A 170 19.96 6.53 4.10
N GLU A 171 19.68 7.05 2.89
CA GLU A 171 20.70 7.66 2.02
C GLU A 171 21.33 8.92 2.63
N LEU A 172 20.60 9.63 3.51
CA LEU A 172 21.14 10.74 4.30
C LEU A 172 21.92 10.29 5.56
N GLY A 173 22.01 8.99 5.82
CA GLY A 173 22.64 8.43 7.02
C GLY A 173 21.81 8.57 8.29
N MET A 174 20.51 8.82 8.17
CA MET A 174 19.59 8.86 9.31
C MET A 174 19.13 7.44 9.67
N GLU A 175 18.98 7.16 10.96
CA GLU A 175 18.37 5.93 11.44
C GLU A 175 16.86 6.10 11.51
N VAL A 176 16.10 5.18 10.91
CA VAL A 176 14.63 5.18 10.99
C VAL A 176 14.19 4.43 12.24
N LEU A 177 13.65 5.16 13.23
CA LEU A 177 13.09 4.57 14.45
C LEU A 177 11.74 3.91 14.18
N CYS A 178 10.86 4.64 13.49
CA CYS A 178 9.56 4.18 13.08
C CYS A 178 9.18 4.77 11.72
N GLY A 179 8.44 4.03 10.90
CA GLY A 179 7.79 4.53 9.69
C GLY A 179 6.36 4.02 9.60
N GLY A 180 5.51 4.69 8.84
CA GLY A 180 4.11 4.27 8.77
C GLY A 180 3.17 5.15 7.98
N ASP A 181 1.92 4.71 7.92
CA ASP A 181 0.81 5.47 7.37
C ASP A 181 0.38 6.58 8.34
N LEU A 182 -0.05 7.72 7.80
CA LEU A 182 -0.86 8.71 8.49
C LEU A 182 -2.32 8.55 8.09
N ARG A 183 -3.18 8.38 9.09
CA ARG A 183 -4.64 8.32 8.92
C ARG A 183 -5.30 9.44 9.72
N SER A 184 -6.51 9.83 9.34
CA SER A 184 -7.20 10.94 10.00
C SER A 184 -8.00 10.49 11.23
N ALA A 185 -7.92 11.30 12.28
CA ALA A 185 -8.89 11.39 13.38
C ALA A 185 -9.30 12.87 13.54
N ARG A 186 -10.46 13.23 13.00
CA ARG A 186 -10.92 14.63 12.95
C ARG A 186 -11.42 15.08 14.31
N LEU A 187 -10.92 16.21 14.80
CA LEU A 187 -11.36 16.88 16.01
C LEU A 187 -12.27 18.08 15.66
N ASP A 188 -13.50 18.05 16.18
CA ASP A 188 -14.31 19.25 16.39
C ASP A 188 -14.05 19.77 17.82
N ALA A 189 -13.16 20.75 17.91
CA ALA A 189 -12.73 21.32 19.19
C ALA A 189 -13.88 22.03 19.93
N ALA A 190 -14.81 22.66 19.22
CA ALA A 190 -15.93 23.37 19.81
C ALA A 190 -16.89 22.39 20.52
N GLN A 191 -17.13 21.24 19.89
CA GLN A 191 -18.00 20.21 20.45
C GLN A 191 -17.27 19.22 21.36
N GLY A 192 -15.94 19.15 21.29
CA GLY A 192 -15.14 18.11 21.93
C GLY A 192 -15.42 16.74 21.32
N VAL A 193 -15.61 16.67 20.00
CA VAL A 193 -15.95 15.43 19.29
C VAL A 193 -14.79 15.00 18.42
N VAL A 194 -14.41 13.72 18.50
CA VAL A 194 -13.43 13.10 17.62
C VAL A 194 -14.14 12.11 16.70
N SER A 195 -13.88 12.18 15.41
CA SER A 195 -14.52 11.35 14.39
C SER A 195 -13.51 10.61 13.50
N ARG A 196 -13.80 9.35 13.22
CA ARG A 196 -13.00 8.47 12.35
C ARG A 196 -13.88 7.39 11.74
N GLY A 197 -13.75 7.14 10.44
CA GLY A 197 -14.41 6.00 9.77
C GLY A 197 -15.93 5.95 9.97
N GLY A 198 -16.60 7.11 9.97
CA GLY A 198 -18.04 7.22 10.21
C GLY A 198 -18.49 7.06 11.67
N ARG A 199 -17.56 6.84 12.60
CA ARG A 199 -17.81 6.79 14.06
C ARG A 199 -17.38 8.10 14.71
N SER A 200 -18.01 8.43 15.83
CA SER A 200 -17.72 9.64 16.62
C SER A 200 -17.75 9.35 18.12
N VAL A 201 -16.84 9.96 18.85
CA VAL A 201 -16.80 9.96 20.32
C VAL A 201 -16.82 11.40 20.81
N ARG A 202 -17.70 11.70 21.76
CA ARG A 202 -17.73 12.99 22.46
C ARG A 202 -16.94 12.87 23.76
N VAL A 203 -15.92 13.70 23.91
CA VAL A 203 -15.09 13.78 25.11
C VAL A 203 -15.76 14.69 26.14
N PRO A 204 -16.01 14.22 27.38
CA PRO A 204 -16.57 15.04 28.45
C PRO A 204 -15.73 16.29 28.74
N PRO A 205 -16.33 17.43 29.11
CA PRO A 205 -15.61 18.68 29.39
C PRO A 205 -14.41 18.54 30.31
N GLU A 206 -14.53 17.77 31.39
CA GLU A 206 -13.51 17.52 32.41
C GLU A 206 -12.33 16.67 31.89
N LEU A 207 -12.50 15.98 30.75
CA LEU A 207 -11.47 15.18 30.10
C LEU A 207 -10.91 15.82 28.82
N ARG A 208 -11.35 17.04 28.44
CA ARG A 208 -10.91 17.69 27.18
C ARG A 208 -9.41 17.96 27.11
N TRP A 209 -8.71 17.99 28.24
CA TRP A 209 -7.26 18.06 28.29
C TRP A 209 -6.57 16.95 27.47
N VAL A 210 -7.23 15.80 27.24
CA VAL A 210 -6.66 14.72 26.41
C VAL A 210 -6.56 15.09 24.92
N LEU A 211 -7.31 16.10 24.47
CA LEU A 211 -7.37 16.55 23.08
C LEU A 211 -6.30 17.62 22.79
N GLU A 212 -5.72 18.22 23.84
CA GLU A 212 -4.66 19.21 23.71
C GLU A 212 -3.30 18.54 23.41
N PRO A 213 -2.36 19.26 22.77
CA PRO A 213 -1.00 18.79 22.60
C PRO A 213 -0.34 18.46 23.94
N ALA A 214 0.27 17.28 24.04
CA ALA A 214 1.03 16.86 25.21
C ALA A 214 2.53 16.75 24.92
N ALA A 215 3.34 17.04 25.94
CA ALA A 215 4.80 16.93 25.87
C ALA A 215 5.37 16.57 27.25
N GLY A 216 6.63 16.12 27.26
CA GLY A 216 7.36 15.78 28.49
C GLY A 216 6.64 14.74 29.35
N GLN A 217 6.67 14.92 30.67
CA GLN A 217 6.10 13.97 31.64
C GLN A 217 4.58 13.77 31.49
N GLY A 218 3.86 14.71 30.88
CA GLY A 218 2.42 14.61 30.63
C GLY A 218 2.05 13.69 29.46
N LEU A 219 2.98 13.44 28.53
CA LEU A 219 2.70 12.73 27.28
C LEU A 219 2.15 11.32 27.52
N ALA A 220 2.84 10.51 28.33
CA ALA A 220 2.43 9.13 28.60
C ALA A 220 1.03 9.04 29.23
N ARG A 221 0.72 9.95 30.17
CA ARG A 221 -0.60 10.06 30.80
C ARG A 221 -1.66 10.43 29.75
N THR A 222 -1.38 11.42 28.91
CA THR A 222 -2.30 11.85 27.85
C THR A 222 -2.54 10.75 26.83
N MET A 223 -1.49 10.05 26.38
CA MET A 223 -1.63 8.95 25.41
C MET A 223 -2.50 7.84 25.96
N ARG A 224 -2.29 7.41 27.21
CA ARG A 224 -3.11 6.37 27.84
C ARG A 224 -4.58 6.78 27.91
N ALA A 225 -4.86 7.96 28.48
CA ALA A 225 -6.23 8.46 28.61
C ALA A 225 -6.91 8.63 27.24
N ARG A 226 -6.17 9.11 26.24
CA ARG A 226 -6.68 9.29 24.89
C ARG A 226 -6.97 7.97 24.19
N GLN A 227 -6.11 6.95 24.33
CA GLN A 227 -6.36 5.63 23.77
C GLN A 227 -7.61 4.98 24.41
N GLU A 228 -7.76 5.07 25.73
CA GLU A 228 -8.93 4.55 26.44
C GLU A 228 -10.22 5.25 26.00
N LEU A 229 -10.24 6.59 25.98
CA LEU A 229 -11.42 7.36 25.61
C LEU A 229 -11.81 7.19 24.14
N LEU A 230 -10.83 7.05 23.26
CA LEU A 230 -11.06 6.91 21.82
C LEU A 230 -11.12 5.43 21.38
N ALA A 231 -11.10 4.47 22.30
CA ALA A 231 -11.23 3.05 22.00
C ALA A 231 -12.49 2.71 21.16
N PRO A 232 -13.66 3.38 21.31
CA PRO A 232 -14.80 3.12 20.41
C PRO A 232 -14.55 3.54 18.95
N LEU A 233 -13.58 4.44 18.73
CA LEU A 233 -13.12 4.78 17.38
C LEU A 233 -12.13 3.77 16.84
N ALA A 234 -11.52 2.90 17.68
CA ALA A 234 -10.60 1.84 17.27
C ALA A 234 -11.09 1.22 15.97
N VAL A 235 -10.21 1.17 14.98
CA VAL A 235 -10.59 0.71 13.66
C VAL A 235 -11.20 -0.67 13.80
N ASP A 236 -12.30 -0.86 13.09
CA ASP A 236 -12.86 -2.18 12.90
C ASP A 236 -11.77 -3.01 12.23
N ASP A 237 -11.12 -3.95 12.94
CA ASP A 237 -10.06 -4.80 12.38
C ASP A 237 -10.54 -5.69 11.23
N THR A 238 -11.84 -5.61 10.90
CA THR A 238 -12.44 -6.12 9.66
C THR A 238 -12.02 -5.32 8.43
N LEU A 239 -11.48 -4.10 8.60
CA LEU A 239 -10.91 -3.27 7.53
C LEU A 239 -9.42 -3.58 7.40
N GLY A 240 -9.11 -4.59 6.59
CA GLY A 240 -7.73 -5.02 6.33
C GLY A 240 -6.83 -4.00 5.61
N ASP A 241 -7.34 -2.81 5.25
CA ASP A 241 -6.62 -1.81 4.45
C ASP A 241 -5.31 -1.31 5.10
N PRO A 242 -5.31 -0.80 6.35
CA PRO A 242 -4.05 -0.35 6.98
C PRO A 242 -3.08 -1.52 7.24
N VAL A 243 -3.61 -2.71 7.55
CA VAL A 243 -2.80 -3.90 7.81
C VAL A 243 -2.15 -4.41 6.52
N CYS A 244 -2.86 -4.33 5.40
CA CYS A 244 -2.32 -4.63 4.07
C CYS A 244 -1.22 -3.65 3.68
N HIS A 245 -1.38 -2.35 3.96
CA HIS A 245 -0.32 -1.36 3.72
C HIS A 245 0.93 -1.68 4.52
N MET A 246 0.76 -2.03 5.79
CA MET A 246 1.87 -2.47 6.62
C MET A 246 2.54 -3.74 6.06
N ALA A 247 1.78 -4.70 5.53
CA ALA A 247 2.38 -5.88 4.91
C ALA A 247 3.27 -5.52 3.70
N VAL A 248 2.73 -4.70 2.79
CA VAL A 248 3.48 -4.23 1.60
C VAL A 248 4.70 -3.40 2.02
N ALA A 249 4.54 -2.47 2.96
CA ALA A 249 5.60 -1.61 3.45
C ALA A 249 6.71 -2.40 4.14
N ALA A 250 6.39 -3.40 4.96
CA ALA A 250 7.39 -4.27 5.57
C ALA A 250 8.18 -5.04 4.50
N ASN A 251 7.49 -5.57 3.50
CA ASN A 251 8.09 -6.29 2.39
C ASN A 251 8.94 -5.39 1.48
N ASN A 252 8.66 -4.08 1.42
CA ASN A 252 9.42 -3.09 0.64
C ASN A 252 10.60 -2.46 1.40
N THR A 253 10.46 -2.22 2.70
CA THR A 253 11.37 -1.34 3.47
C THR A 253 12.23 -2.06 4.49
N GLY A 254 11.82 -3.27 4.91
CA GLY A 254 12.43 -3.97 6.03
C GLY A 254 12.05 -3.43 7.41
N LEU A 255 11.20 -2.40 7.50
CA LEU A 255 10.58 -2.04 8.78
C LEU A 255 9.59 -3.13 9.20
N LEU A 256 9.52 -3.44 10.49
CA LEU A 256 8.68 -4.54 11.00
C LEU A 256 7.72 -4.06 12.09
N PRO A 257 6.49 -4.60 12.14
CA PRO A 257 5.56 -4.25 13.19
C PRO A 257 5.91 -4.96 14.51
N GLU A 258 5.83 -4.26 15.64
CA GLU A 258 6.01 -4.85 16.98
C GLU A 258 4.75 -5.57 17.49
N ARG A 259 3.60 -5.19 16.95
CA ARG A 259 2.30 -5.78 17.26
C ARG A 259 1.68 -6.32 15.96
N PRO A 260 0.88 -7.40 15.99
CA PRO A 260 0.29 -7.98 14.78
C PRO A 260 -0.53 -7.00 13.93
N VAL A 261 -0.96 -5.88 14.50
CA VAL A 261 -1.76 -4.84 13.83
C VAL A 261 -1.21 -3.44 14.06
N GLY A 262 0.05 -3.32 14.53
CA GLY A 262 0.64 -2.05 14.98
C GLY A 262 0.06 -1.54 16.30
N HIS A 263 0.73 -0.56 16.91
CA HIS A 263 0.28 0.17 18.10
C HIS A 263 -0.90 1.09 17.79
N ARG A 264 -0.98 1.63 16.56
CA ARG A 264 -2.16 2.35 16.04
C ARG A 264 -2.62 3.53 16.89
N VAL A 265 -1.67 4.31 17.38
CA VAL A 265 -1.94 5.39 18.32
C VAL A 265 -2.71 6.54 17.66
N THR A 266 -3.62 7.15 18.42
CA THR A 266 -4.21 8.45 18.04
C THR A 266 -3.41 9.56 18.70
N ALA A 267 -2.74 10.37 17.89
CA ALA A 267 -1.85 11.42 18.37
C ALA A 267 -1.87 12.61 17.43
N ARG A 268 -1.55 13.80 17.93
CA ARG A 268 -1.26 14.94 17.06
C ARG A 268 0.04 14.67 16.32
N ILE A 269 0.17 15.22 15.12
CA ILE A 269 1.38 15.02 14.29
C ILE A 269 2.65 15.45 15.06
N THR A 270 2.56 16.54 15.83
CA THR A 270 3.67 17.05 16.66
C THR A 270 4.05 16.13 17.82
N GLU A 271 3.17 15.22 18.24
CA GLU A 271 3.48 14.28 19.33
C GLU A 271 4.22 13.03 18.83
N LEU A 272 4.15 12.74 17.52
CA LEU A 272 4.69 11.52 16.91
C LEU A 272 6.17 11.23 17.25
N PRO A 273 7.12 12.19 17.19
CA PRO A 273 8.51 11.87 17.49
C PRO A 273 8.76 11.51 18.96
N ALA A 274 7.92 11.99 19.88
CA ALA A 274 8.01 11.65 21.30
C ALA A 274 7.25 10.36 21.65
N VAL A 275 6.26 9.97 20.83
CA VAL A 275 5.52 8.71 20.99
C VAL A 275 6.28 7.56 20.34
N TYR A 276 6.65 7.70 19.07
CA TYR A 276 7.34 6.69 18.26
C TYR A 276 8.87 6.81 18.37
N CYS A 277 9.37 6.82 19.60
CA CYS A 277 10.79 6.61 19.92
C CYS A 277 10.93 5.44 20.92
N PRO A 278 12.15 4.94 21.17
CA PRO A 278 12.37 3.83 22.09
C PRO A 278 11.85 4.12 23.51
N VAL A 279 11.46 3.07 24.23
CA VAL A 279 10.99 3.15 25.62
C VAL A 279 12.02 3.80 26.56
N GLU A 280 13.32 3.59 26.32
CA GLU A 280 14.40 4.25 27.07
C GLU A 280 14.48 5.76 26.83
N GLU A 281 13.91 6.25 25.72
CA GLU A 281 13.76 7.67 25.39
C GLU A 281 12.38 8.23 25.77
N GLY A 282 11.54 7.43 26.45
CA GLY A 282 10.21 7.80 26.92
C GLY A 282 9.07 7.58 25.92
N GLY A 283 9.34 6.93 24.78
CA GLY A 283 8.33 6.55 23.79
C GLY A 283 7.73 5.16 24.04
N ILE A 284 7.18 4.55 22.99
CA ILE A 284 6.45 3.26 23.07
C ILE A 284 7.15 2.10 22.38
N LEU A 285 8.26 2.35 21.66
CA LEU A 285 8.90 1.34 20.83
C LEU A 285 9.81 0.44 21.65
N GLU A 286 9.64 -0.87 21.52
CA GLU A 286 10.53 -1.89 22.10
C GLU A 286 11.86 -1.99 21.32
N GLY A 287 11.88 -1.56 20.06
CA GLY A 287 13.05 -1.51 19.20
C GLY A 287 13.09 -0.32 18.23
N ARG A 288 13.97 -0.42 17.24
CA ARG A 288 14.13 0.55 16.14
C ARG A 288 13.80 -0.11 14.81
N GLY A 289 13.52 0.67 13.77
CA GLY A 289 13.07 0.15 12.48
C GLY A 289 11.64 -0.39 12.54
N VAL A 290 10.78 0.23 13.34
CA VAL A 290 9.40 -0.20 13.58
C VAL A 290 8.48 0.27 12.46
N LEU A 291 7.47 -0.53 12.13
CA LEU A 291 6.40 -0.18 11.21
C LEU A 291 5.08 -0.03 11.97
N ASP A 292 4.38 1.08 11.76
CA ASP A 292 3.10 1.34 12.42
C ASP A 292 2.13 2.18 11.55
N VAL A 293 0.99 2.55 12.13
CA VAL A 293 0.02 3.47 11.58
C VAL A 293 -0.31 4.50 12.66
N ALA A 294 -0.23 5.78 12.34
CA ALA A 294 -0.62 6.83 13.26
C ALA A 294 -1.96 7.45 12.83
N TYR A 295 -2.88 7.62 13.77
CA TYR A 295 -4.08 8.41 13.55
C TYR A 295 -3.85 9.84 14.00
N ALA A 296 -3.58 10.70 13.03
CA ALA A 296 -3.39 12.13 13.22
C ALA A 296 -4.67 12.76 13.77
N LEU A 297 -4.65 13.13 15.05
CA LEU A 297 -5.66 13.97 15.68
C LEU A 297 -5.48 15.40 15.16
N HIS A 298 -6.45 15.90 14.41
CA HIS A 298 -6.31 17.18 13.72
C HIS A 298 -7.60 18.01 13.79
N GLY A 299 -7.47 19.31 14.00
CA GLY A 299 -8.54 20.28 13.86
C GLY A 299 -8.80 20.67 12.40
N ARG A 300 -9.53 21.78 12.22
CA ARG A 300 -9.83 22.35 10.89
C ARG A 300 -8.60 22.91 10.19
N ASP A 301 -7.70 23.52 10.95
CA ASP A 301 -6.55 24.26 10.43
C ASP A 301 -5.23 23.44 10.52
N ASP A 302 -5.32 22.23 11.06
CA ASP A 302 -4.22 21.27 11.14
C ASP A 302 -4.13 20.42 9.86
N PRO A 303 -2.95 19.91 9.49
CA PRO A 303 -2.85 18.93 8.43
C PRO A 303 -3.71 17.70 8.73
N HIS A 304 -4.64 17.38 7.83
CA HIS A 304 -5.55 16.23 7.96
C HIS A 304 -4.81 14.88 8.09
N GLY A 305 -3.57 14.82 7.62
CA GLY A 305 -2.80 13.58 7.49
C GLY A 305 -3.26 12.70 6.33
N GLY A 306 -4.29 13.11 5.57
CA GLY A 306 -4.60 12.79 4.16
C GLY A 306 -4.39 11.37 3.60
N GLY A 307 -4.26 10.32 4.43
CA GLY A 307 -3.70 9.06 3.95
C GLY A 307 -2.22 9.21 3.57
N GLY A 308 -1.47 10.08 4.24
CA GLY A 308 -0.05 10.31 3.98
C GLY A 308 0.85 9.26 4.64
N VAL A 309 2.13 9.59 4.78
CA VAL A 309 3.13 8.74 5.44
C VAL A 309 4.01 9.56 6.38
N PHE A 310 4.61 8.90 7.36
CA PHE A 310 5.57 9.50 8.28
C PHE A 310 6.76 8.58 8.51
N ILE A 311 7.88 9.19 8.90
CA ILE A 311 9.00 8.53 9.56
C ILE A 311 9.42 9.35 10.79
N VAL A 312 9.78 8.64 11.85
CA VAL A 312 10.52 9.18 12.98
C VAL A 312 11.95 8.69 12.85
N VAL A 313 12.90 9.63 12.83
CA VAL A 313 14.32 9.37 12.59
C VAL A 313 15.18 9.84 13.75
N ALA A 314 16.35 9.24 13.89
CA ALA A 314 17.42 9.66 14.77
C ALA A 314 18.71 9.89 13.98
N ASN A 315 19.57 10.76 14.53
CA ASN A 315 20.94 10.94 14.08
C ASN A 315 21.90 10.70 15.24
N ALA A 316 23.01 10.01 14.99
CA ALA A 316 24.00 9.69 16.02
C ALA A 316 24.71 10.96 16.54
N ASP A 317 25.01 11.91 15.66
CA ASP A 317 25.77 13.12 15.98
C ASP A 317 24.89 14.23 16.62
N PRO A 318 25.22 14.74 17.82
CA PRO A 318 24.51 15.85 18.45
C PRO A 318 24.47 17.14 17.62
N VAL A 319 25.53 17.45 16.86
CA VAL A 319 25.57 18.67 16.04
C VAL A 319 24.56 18.58 14.90
N SER A 320 24.51 17.44 14.21
CA SER A 320 23.55 17.15 13.15
C SER A 320 22.12 17.22 13.64
N ARG A 321 21.83 16.65 14.83
CA ARG A 321 20.51 16.77 15.46
C ARG A 321 20.13 18.22 15.71
N ALA A 322 21.02 19.01 16.29
CA ALA A 322 20.77 20.44 16.54
C ALA A 322 20.49 21.20 15.23
N ILE A 323 21.24 20.94 14.16
CA ILE A 323 21.00 21.54 12.83
C ILE A 323 19.63 21.15 12.28
N MET A 324 19.27 19.87 12.33
CA MET A 324 17.99 19.39 11.81
C MET A 324 16.80 20.03 12.55
N VAL A 325 16.89 20.10 13.88
CA VAL A 325 15.88 20.77 14.71
C VAL A 325 15.81 22.27 14.41
N ASP A 326 16.95 22.97 14.30
CA ASP A 326 17.01 24.39 13.94
C ASP A 326 16.42 24.66 12.53
N LYS A 327 16.56 23.71 11.60
CA LYS A 327 15.97 23.79 10.26
C LYS A 327 14.51 23.32 10.18
N GLY A 328 13.90 23.02 11.32
CA GLY A 328 12.46 22.85 11.45
C GLY A 328 11.96 21.41 11.47
N LEU A 329 12.83 20.40 11.55
CA LEU A 329 12.36 19.06 11.87
C LEU A 329 11.80 19.06 13.30
N HIS A 330 10.52 18.74 13.43
CA HIS A 330 9.88 18.68 14.73
C HIS A 330 10.43 17.50 15.52
N ALA A 331 10.86 17.73 16.76
CA ALA A 331 11.54 16.72 17.56
C ALA A 331 10.87 16.46 18.90
N ASN A 332 11.19 15.31 19.49
CA ASN A 332 10.89 15.06 20.89
C ASN A 332 11.65 16.05 21.81
N PRO A 333 11.27 16.19 23.09
CA PRO A 333 11.89 17.17 23.99
C PRO A 333 13.41 17.05 24.16
N SER A 334 13.98 15.85 23.99
CA SER A 334 15.43 15.60 24.05
C SER A 334 16.17 15.86 22.73
N GLY A 335 15.45 16.15 21.64
CA GLY A 335 16.03 16.33 20.31
C GLY A 335 16.63 15.05 19.71
N THR A 336 16.32 13.88 20.26
CA THR A 336 16.89 12.58 19.85
C THR A 336 16.10 11.89 18.75
N ALA A 337 14.80 12.20 18.64
CA ALA A 337 13.89 11.68 17.63
C ALA A 337 13.21 12.84 16.91
N MET A 338 13.16 12.79 15.58
CA MET A 338 12.69 13.86 14.72
C MET A 338 11.70 13.33 13.69
N LEU A 339 10.69 14.13 13.36
CA LEU A 339 9.63 13.77 12.43
C LEU A 339 9.91 14.32 11.03
N ALA A 340 9.86 13.44 10.03
CA ALA A 340 9.67 13.79 8.64
C ALA A 340 8.39 13.12 8.12
N TYR A 341 7.54 13.87 7.41
CA TYR A 341 6.25 13.35 6.99
C TYR A 341 5.77 13.99 5.70
N ARG A 342 4.90 13.26 5.00
CA ARG A 342 4.14 13.74 3.85
C ARG A 342 2.66 13.60 4.21
N PRO A 343 1.90 14.69 4.41
CA PRO A 343 0.53 14.61 4.95
C PRO A 343 -0.54 14.25 3.91
N PHE A 344 -0.14 13.79 2.72
CA PHE A 344 -1.02 13.44 1.62
C PHE A 344 -0.40 12.35 0.73
N HIS A 345 -1.25 11.69 -0.04
CA HIS A 345 -0.93 10.91 -1.22
C HIS A 345 -1.90 11.32 -2.32
N LEU A 346 -1.51 11.22 -3.58
CA LEU A 346 -2.36 11.66 -4.71
C LEU A 346 -2.92 10.48 -5.52
N CYS A 347 -2.82 9.26 -4.99
CA CYS A 347 -3.31 8.04 -5.62
C CYS A 347 -2.81 7.94 -7.07
N GLY A 348 -3.70 7.55 -7.99
CA GLY A 348 -3.40 7.42 -9.41
C GLY A 348 -2.77 8.65 -10.08
N ALA A 349 -2.97 9.86 -9.55
CA ALA A 349 -2.41 11.06 -10.17
C ALA A 349 -0.87 11.10 -10.12
N GLU A 350 -0.25 10.44 -9.12
CA GLU A 350 1.22 10.38 -8.98
C GLU A 350 1.83 9.03 -9.36
N THR A 351 1.02 7.96 -9.51
CA THR A 351 1.44 6.66 -10.07
C THR A 351 2.11 6.80 -11.45
N ALA A 352 1.79 7.85 -12.21
CA ALA A 352 2.48 8.16 -13.46
C ALA A 352 4.00 8.32 -13.29
N MET A 353 4.49 8.74 -12.13
CA MET A 353 5.94 8.80 -11.86
C MET A 353 6.56 7.40 -11.85
N SER A 354 5.89 6.40 -11.25
CA SER A 354 6.31 5.00 -11.31
C SER A 354 6.33 4.46 -12.74
N ILE A 355 5.31 4.78 -13.54
CA ILE A 355 5.26 4.40 -14.97
C ILE A 355 6.43 5.01 -15.75
N LEU A 356 6.70 6.30 -15.56
CA LEU A 356 7.78 6.99 -16.25
C LEU A 356 9.16 6.53 -15.79
N CYS A 357 9.37 6.27 -14.49
CA CYS A 357 10.64 5.75 -13.99
C CYS A 357 10.92 4.34 -14.53
N ALA A 358 9.89 3.48 -14.57
CA ALA A 358 10.01 2.15 -15.16
C ALA A 358 10.35 2.24 -16.66
N GLY A 359 9.56 2.95 -17.46
CA GLY A 359 9.71 2.96 -18.93
C GLY A 359 10.84 3.84 -19.50
N LEU A 360 11.19 4.96 -18.84
CA LEU A 360 12.26 5.85 -19.30
C LEU A 360 13.62 5.52 -18.71
N LEU A 361 13.65 5.12 -17.44
CA LEU A 361 14.89 4.99 -16.68
C LEU A 361 15.23 3.54 -16.33
N GLY A 362 14.27 2.62 -16.40
CA GLY A 362 14.47 1.24 -15.98
C GLY A 362 14.71 1.10 -14.47
N VAL A 363 14.14 1.99 -13.65
CA VAL A 363 14.30 1.96 -12.20
C VAL A 363 12.94 1.88 -11.48
N PRO A 364 12.82 1.09 -10.41
CA PRO A 364 11.62 1.09 -9.56
C PRO A 364 11.55 2.38 -8.72
N THR A 365 10.35 2.71 -8.24
CA THR A 365 10.13 3.80 -7.28
C THR A 365 9.85 3.30 -5.86
N GLY A 366 9.37 2.06 -5.74
CA GLY A 366 9.28 1.31 -4.49
C GLY A 366 10.64 0.80 -4.01
N GLY A 367 10.62 -0.13 -3.04
CA GLY A 367 11.84 -0.69 -2.46
C GLY A 367 12.71 -1.43 -3.50
N SER A 368 14.02 -1.51 -3.24
CA SER A 368 14.97 -2.27 -4.07
C SER A 368 15.25 -3.69 -3.54
N ASP A 369 14.87 -3.99 -2.29
CA ASP A 369 15.03 -5.30 -1.64
C ASP A 369 13.68 -5.86 -1.20
N LEU A 370 12.82 -6.16 -2.18
CA LEU A 370 11.52 -6.76 -1.91
C LEU A 370 11.70 -8.20 -1.42
N ARG A 371 11.25 -8.47 -0.19
CA ARG A 371 11.31 -9.81 0.44
C ARG A 371 10.00 -10.10 1.16
N PRO A 372 9.57 -11.37 1.23
CA PRO A 372 8.44 -11.76 2.06
C PRO A 372 8.88 -11.76 3.52
N ARG A 373 8.76 -10.63 4.20
CA ARG A 373 9.12 -10.48 5.63
C ARG A 373 7.92 -10.76 6.53
N VAL A 374 6.73 -10.33 6.11
CA VAL A 374 5.47 -10.58 6.83
C VAL A 374 4.38 -11.09 5.89
N ASP A 375 3.49 -11.90 6.45
CA ASP A 375 2.22 -12.29 5.85
C ASP A 375 1.07 -11.64 6.59
N MET A 376 0.06 -11.18 5.85
CA MET A 376 -1.24 -10.83 6.40
C MET A 376 -2.07 -12.10 6.50
N LEU A 377 -2.62 -12.38 7.68
CA LEU A 377 -3.37 -13.57 8.04
C LEU A 377 -4.84 -13.22 8.32
N ALA A 378 -5.73 -14.19 8.14
CA ALA A 378 -7.14 -14.09 8.52
C ALA A 378 -7.42 -14.86 9.81
N VAL A 379 -7.97 -14.17 10.81
CA VAL A 379 -8.54 -14.77 12.02
C VAL A 379 -10.06 -14.76 11.89
N SER A 380 -10.70 -15.93 11.91
CA SER A 380 -12.16 -16.01 11.86
C SER A 380 -12.77 -15.47 13.15
N THR A 381 -13.84 -14.69 13.06
CA THR A 381 -14.61 -14.20 14.21
C THR A 381 -15.91 -14.98 14.43
N VAL A 382 -16.22 -15.90 13.54
CA VAL A 382 -17.40 -16.77 13.57
C VAL A 382 -16.98 -18.20 13.26
N ASP A 383 -17.84 -19.16 13.60
CA ASP A 383 -17.67 -20.52 13.10
C ASP A 383 -18.00 -20.55 11.60
N VAL A 384 -17.15 -21.18 10.80
CA VAL A 384 -17.37 -21.41 9.37
C VAL A 384 -17.56 -22.91 9.15
N ALA A 385 -18.67 -23.30 8.54
CA ALA A 385 -18.96 -24.71 8.31
C ALA A 385 -18.09 -25.30 7.19
N ALA A 386 -17.83 -26.61 7.23
CA ALA A 386 -17.22 -27.31 6.10
C ALA A 386 -18.06 -27.12 4.82
N GLY A 387 -17.40 -26.86 3.70
CA GLY A 387 -18.00 -26.53 2.41
C GLY A 387 -18.48 -25.09 2.25
N GLU A 388 -18.50 -24.28 3.32
CA GLU A 388 -18.90 -22.87 3.26
C GLU A 388 -17.86 -21.99 2.55
N SER A 389 -18.31 -20.94 1.87
CA SER A 389 -17.43 -19.99 1.17
C SER A 389 -16.75 -19.01 2.12
N ILE A 390 -15.43 -18.93 2.01
CA ILE A 390 -14.55 -17.96 2.66
C ILE A 390 -14.54 -16.71 1.77
N SER A 391 -15.42 -15.75 2.09
CA SER A 391 -15.82 -14.55 1.33
C SER A 391 -16.39 -14.75 -0.08
N SER A 392 -16.81 -13.63 -0.66
CA SER A 392 -17.15 -13.51 -2.08
C SER A 392 -15.90 -13.54 -2.97
N PRO A 393 -16.06 -13.89 -4.27
CA PRO A 393 -15.06 -13.61 -5.29
C PRO A 393 -14.69 -12.12 -5.29
N GLY A 394 -13.40 -11.79 -5.27
CA GLY A 394 -12.91 -10.40 -5.13
C GLY A 394 -12.28 -10.06 -3.77
N GLY A 395 -12.23 -11.01 -2.84
CA GLY A 395 -11.34 -10.97 -1.67
C GLY A 395 -12.03 -10.77 -0.32
N LEU A 396 -11.23 -10.88 0.74
CA LEU A 396 -11.65 -10.83 2.14
C LEU A 396 -11.66 -9.40 2.74
N SER A 397 -11.14 -8.38 2.04
CA SER A 397 -10.82 -7.04 2.60
C SER A 397 -12.00 -6.30 3.26
N TYR A 398 -13.23 -6.79 3.07
CA TYR A 398 -14.47 -6.20 3.56
C TYR A 398 -15.43 -7.21 4.21
N ASP A 399 -15.01 -8.47 4.38
CA ASP A 399 -15.85 -9.50 5.04
C ASP A 399 -15.64 -9.42 6.56
N ARG A 400 -16.69 -8.99 7.27
CA ARG A 400 -16.67 -8.79 8.73
C ARG A 400 -16.51 -10.05 9.56
N ARG A 401 -16.58 -11.24 8.93
CA ARG A 401 -16.32 -12.52 9.58
C ARG A 401 -14.83 -12.75 9.88
N TYR A 402 -13.94 -11.91 9.36
CA TYR A 402 -12.50 -12.09 9.50
C TYR A 402 -11.83 -10.82 10.01
N ARG A 403 -10.81 -10.99 10.85
CA ARG A 403 -9.89 -9.92 11.27
C ARG A 403 -8.52 -10.15 10.66
N ALA A 404 -7.90 -9.06 10.25
CA ALA A 404 -6.53 -9.07 9.75
C ALA A 404 -5.52 -9.12 10.91
N SER A 405 -4.40 -9.81 10.67
CA SER A 405 -3.27 -9.88 11.60
C SER A 405 -1.98 -10.08 10.80
N LEU A 406 -0.88 -9.48 11.21
CA LEU A 406 0.44 -9.70 10.62
C LEU A 406 1.21 -10.74 11.44
N ALA A 407 1.94 -11.59 10.73
CA ALA A 407 2.92 -12.50 11.30
C ALA A 407 4.16 -12.54 10.40
N PRO A 408 5.33 -12.99 10.92
CA PRO A 408 6.47 -13.30 10.07
C PRO A 408 6.07 -14.23 8.93
N ALA A 409 6.51 -13.90 7.71
CA ALA A 409 6.18 -14.69 6.54
C ALA A 409 6.84 -16.06 6.61
N GLN A 410 6.17 -17.06 6.05
CA GLN A 410 6.68 -18.43 6.01
C GLN A 410 6.18 -19.18 4.77
N ALA A 411 6.88 -20.25 4.40
CA ALA A 411 6.43 -21.12 3.33
C ALA A 411 5.07 -21.75 3.67
N LEU A 412 4.20 -21.87 2.67
CA LEU A 412 2.96 -22.62 2.77
C LEU A 412 3.22 -24.09 3.11
N GLY A 413 2.29 -24.72 3.82
CA GLY A 413 2.35 -26.14 4.14
C GLY A 413 1.46 -26.56 5.30
N PRO A 414 1.46 -27.85 5.65
CA PRO A 414 0.63 -28.38 6.73
C PRO A 414 0.80 -27.63 8.06
N GLY A 415 -0.31 -27.31 8.72
CA GLY A 415 -0.38 -26.57 9.98
C GLY A 415 -0.05 -25.08 9.86
N ARG A 416 0.29 -24.59 8.66
CA ARG A 416 0.68 -23.20 8.47
C ARG A 416 -0.48 -22.33 7.97
N PRO A 417 -0.59 -21.08 8.44
CA PRO A 417 -1.50 -20.08 7.91
C PRO A 417 -1.44 -19.93 6.39
N VAL A 418 -2.60 -19.71 5.79
CA VAL A 418 -2.71 -19.25 4.40
C VAL A 418 -2.85 -17.72 4.42
N PRO A 419 -2.08 -16.98 3.61
CA PRO A 419 -2.18 -15.54 3.50
C PRO A 419 -3.61 -15.08 3.17
N PHE A 420 -4.03 -14.01 3.83
CA PHE A 420 -5.38 -13.44 3.79
C PHE A 420 -5.91 -13.31 2.36
N PHE A 421 -5.16 -12.71 1.44
CA PHE A 421 -5.65 -12.47 0.08
C PHE A 421 -5.67 -13.71 -0.84
N MET A 422 -5.14 -14.85 -0.39
CA MET A 422 -5.24 -16.13 -1.10
C MET A 422 -6.53 -16.89 -0.78
N LEU A 423 -7.26 -16.47 0.25
CA LEU A 423 -8.45 -17.14 0.76
C LEU A 423 -9.74 -16.76 0.02
N GLY A 424 -9.72 -15.65 -0.71
CA GLY A 424 -10.92 -15.08 -1.31
C GLY A 424 -11.61 -16.02 -2.29
N GLY A 425 -12.86 -16.40 -2.00
CA GLY A 425 -13.66 -17.26 -2.84
C GLY A 425 -13.36 -18.76 -2.70
N LEU A 426 -12.48 -19.15 -1.78
CA LEU A 426 -12.25 -20.56 -1.44
C LEU A 426 -13.37 -21.12 -0.58
N ARG A 427 -13.46 -22.46 -0.52
CA ARG A 427 -14.34 -23.15 0.42
C ARG A 427 -13.55 -23.70 1.59
N ALA A 428 -14.18 -23.73 2.76
CA ALA A 428 -13.63 -24.41 3.92
C ALA A 428 -13.63 -25.92 3.68
N ALA A 429 -12.47 -26.57 3.70
CA ALA A 429 -12.36 -28.03 3.54
C ALA A 429 -12.82 -28.79 4.80
N GLN A 430 -12.82 -28.12 5.94
CA GLN A 430 -13.24 -28.62 7.25
C GLN A 430 -13.79 -27.45 8.08
N PRO A 431 -14.49 -27.69 9.20
CA PRO A 431 -14.99 -26.61 10.05
C PRO A 431 -13.86 -25.72 10.56
N ILE A 432 -14.07 -24.40 10.53
CA ILE A 432 -13.12 -23.39 11.05
C ILE A 432 -13.78 -22.74 12.28
N PRO A 433 -13.30 -23.04 13.50
CA PRO A 433 -13.84 -22.43 14.70
C PRO A 433 -13.57 -20.93 14.77
N ALA A 434 -14.49 -20.17 15.37
CA ALA A 434 -14.27 -18.78 15.74
C ALA A 434 -12.98 -18.62 16.56
N GLY A 435 -12.23 -17.56 16.28
CA GLY A 435 -10.92 -17.27 16.89
C GLY A 435 -9.73 -17.96 16.20
N SER A 436 -9.95 -18.83 15.22
CA SER A 436 -8.88 -19.55 14.54
C SER A 436 -8.23 -18.74 13.41
N VAL A 437 -6.91 -18.82 13.29
CA VAL A 437 -6.19 -18.44 12.07
C VAL A 437 -6.46 -19.51 11.00
N ILE A 438 -6.79 -19.10 9.77
CA ILE A 438 -7.07 -20.03 8.68
C ILE A 438 -5.77 -20.65 8.16
N THR A 439 -5.68 -21.99 8.20
CA THR A 439 -4.49 -22.74 7.79
C THR A 439 -4.68 -23.53 6.50
N TRP A 440 -3.58 -24.10 6.02
CA TRP A 440 -3.49 -24.88 4.78
C TRP A 440 -4.54 -25.98 4.63
N GLU A 441 -4.80 -26.77 5.68
CA GLU A 441 -5.76 -27.87 5.65
C GLU A 441 -7.21 -27.40 5.76
N MET A 442 -7.43 -26.16 6.21
CA MET A 442 -8.78 -25.61 6.40
C MET A 442 -9.44 -25.20 5.09
N VAL A 443 -8.71 -25.16 3.97
CA VAL A 443 -9.22 -24.62 2.70
C VAL A 443 -9.06 -25.58 1.53
N GLU A 444 -10.06 -25.57 0.66
CA GLU A 444 -9.97 -26.20 -0.65
C GLU A 444 -9.03 -25.37 -1.53
N ARG A 445 -7.93 -25.99 -1.97
CA ARG A 445 -6.89 -25.30 -2.74
C ARG A 445 -7.30 -25.23 -4.21
N PRO A 446 -7.24 -24.05 -4.84
CA PRO A 446 -7.58 -23.91 -6.25
C PRO A 446 -6.50 -24.56 -7.12
N ALA A 447 -6.92 -25.19 -8.22
CA ALA A 447 -6.01 -25.68 -9.25
C ALA A 447 -5.79 -24.60 -10.32
N GLY A 448 -4.53 -24.40 -10.73
CA GLY A 448 -4.17 -23.47 -11.81
C GLY A 448 -4.32 -21.98 -11.48
N ALA A 449 -4.44 -21.62 -10.20
CA ALA A 449 -4.50 -20.22 -9.76
C ALA A 449 -3.10 -19.59 -9.76
N ALA A 450 -2.93 -18.49 -10.49
CA ALA A 450 -1.67 -17.79 -10.66
C ALA A 450 -1.11 -17.28 -9.33
N LEU A 451 -1.96 -16.77 -8.42
CA LEU A 451 -1.53 -16.28 -7.11
C LEU A 451 -0.93 -17.42 -6.26
N TRP A 452 -1.54 -18.61 -6.32
CA TRP A 452 -1.08 -19.79 -5.59
C TRP A 452 0.22 -20.34 -6.17
N GLU A 453 0.34 -20.42 -7.49
CA GLU A 453 1.56 -20.87 -8.17
C GLU A 453 2.75 -19.93 -7.87
N LEU A 454 2.53 -18.62 -7.98
CA LEU A 454 3.53 -17.60 -7.66
C LEU A 454 3.92 -17.65 -6.19
N ARG A 455 2.96 -17.82 -5.26
CA ARG A 455 3.30 -17.95 -3.85
C ARG A 455 4.14 -19.18 -3.56
N GLN A 456 3.81 -20.34 -4.13
CA GLN A 456 4.63 -21.55 -3.95
C GLN A 456 6.04 -21.40 -4.55
N GLU A 457 6.18 -20.66 -5.65
CA GLU A 457 7.49 -20.27 -6.17
C GLU A 457 8.23 -19.32 -5.23
N GLN A 458 7.56 -18.29 -4.71
CA GLN A 458 8.12 -17.39 -3.70
C GLN A 458 8.68 -18.19 -2.53
N ASP A 459 7.91 -19.15 -2.04
CA ASP A 459 8.30 -19.98 -0.92
C ASP A 459 9.56 -20.81 -1.22
N ARG A 460 9.65 -21.38 -2.44
CA ARG A 460 10.84 -22.12 -2.88
C ARG A 460 12.08 -21.24 -2.96
N ILE A 461 11.95 -19.97 -3.32
CA ILE A 461 13.11 -19.08 -3.48
C ILE A 461 13.53 -18.44 -2.15
N PHE A 462 12.58 -18.10 -1.27
CA PHE A 462 12.87 -17.31 -0.06
C PHE A 462 12.88 -18.11 1.25
N PHE A 463 12.27 -19.29 1.29
CA PHE A 463 12.11 -20.09 2.52
C PHE A 463 12.68 -21.51 2.43
N THR A 464 13.43 -21.82 1.37
CA THR A 464 14.26 -23.03 1.36
C THR A 464 15.40 -22.83 2.35
N LYS A 465 15.55 -23.78 3.29
CA LYS A 465 16.75 -23.83 4.14
C LYS A 465 17.94 -24.06 3.21
N GLU A 466 18.84 -23.10 3.09
CA GLU A 466 20.20 -23.44 2.70
C GLU A 466 20.72 -24.48 3.71
N HIS A 467 21.12 -25.63 3.17
CA HIS A 467 21.61 -26.77 3.94
C HIS A 467 22.97 -26.51 4.55
#